data_AF-A0A2E8A5B9-F1
#
_entry.id   AF-A0A2E8A5B9-F1
#
_cell.length_a   1.000
_cell.length_b   1.000
_cell.length_c   1.000
_cell.angle_alpha   90.00
_cell.angle_beta   90.00
_cell.angle_gamma   90.00
#
_symmetry.space_group_name_H-M   'P 1'
#
loop_
_entity.id
_entity.type
_entity.pdbx_description
1 polymer ?
#
loop_
_entity_poly.entity_id
_entity_poly.type
_entity_poly.pdbx_seq_one_letter_code
_entity_poly.pdbx_strand_id
1 'polypeptide(L)'
;MWVSRYLAERNAEKYGLAIEWHPKPLGATDWNGSGMHVNFSDGKMRDVGGEKLMSEICEAFGKNIKKHMDVYGAHNEQRLTGLHETQSIHEFSYGVSDRGASIRIPIGTIEDGWKGRLEDRRPSSNGDPYKIGAVVISTTKSAY
;
A
#
# COMPACT_ATOMS: atom_id res chain seq x y z
N MET A 1 6.68 0.38 -13.34
CA MET A 1 5.32 -0.16 -13.10
C MET A 1 4.47 -0.22 -14.35
N TRP A 2 4.09 0.89 -15.00
CA TRP A 2 3.26 0.83 -16.21
C TRP A 2 3.88 0.01 -17.36
N VAL A 3 5.16 0.23 -17.65
CA VAL A 3 5.90 -0.60 -18.63
C VAL A 3 5.93 -2.08 -18.21
N SER A 4 6.05 -2.36 -16.92
CA SER A 4 6.02 -3.72 -16.38
C SER A 4 4.65 -4.39 -16.59
N ARG A 5 3.54 -3.66 -16.36
CA ARG A 5 2.18 -4.15 -16.65
C ARG A 5 2.00 -4.47 -18.13
N TYR A 6 2.43 -3.55 -19.00
CA TYR A 6 2.42 -3.75 -20.44
C TYR A 6 3.17 -5.02 -20.85
N LEU A 7 4.41 -5.19 -20.37
CA LEU A 7 5.21 -6.38 -20.68
C LEU A 7 4.56 -7.67 -20.15
N ALA A 8 3.92 -7.63 -18.98
CA ALA A 8 3.22 -8.78 -18.42
C ALA A 8 2.02 -9.20 -19.29
N GLU A 9 1.19 -8.24 -19.71
CA GLU A 9 0.05 -8.51 -20.62
C GLU A 9 0.53 -9.02 -21.98
N ARG A 10 1.55 -8.38 -22.58
CA ARG A 10 2.15 -8.84 -23.85
C ARG A 10 2.75 -10.24 -23.76
N ASN A 11 3.23 -10.64 -22.58
CA ASN A 11 3.70 -12.00 -22.36
C ASN A 11 2.52 -12.98 -22.27
N ALA A 12 1.46 -12.64 -21.53
CA ALA A 12 0.26 -13.46 -21.36
C ALA A 12 -0.49 -13.71 -22.69
N GLU A 13 -0.54 -12.71 -23.57
CA GLU A 13 -1.19 -12.79 -24.88
C GLU A 13 -0.66 -13.94 -25.74
N LYS A 14 0.66 -14.25 -25.67
CA LYS A 14 1.27 -15.36 -26.43
C LYS A 14 0.69 -16.73 -26.06
N TYR A 15 0.08 -16.83 -24.89
CA TYR A 15 -0.53 -18.03 -24.35
C TYR A 15 -2.07 -17.97 -24.43
N GLY A 16 -2.65 -16.94 -25.06
CA GLY A 16 -4.11 -16.75 -25.09
C GLY A 16 -4.71 -16.41 -23.72
N LEU A 17 -3.90 -15.88 -22.81
CA LEU A 17 -4.32 -15.51 -21.45
C LEU A 17 -4.44 -13.98 -21.31
N ALA A 18 -5.29 -13.53 -20.40
CA ALA A 18 -5.40 -12.13 -19.98
C ALA A 18 -5.00 -11.99 -18.50
N ILE A 19 -4.47 -10.82 -18.14
CA ILE A 19 -4.18 -10.48 -16.74
C ILE A 19 -5.34 -9.66 -16.19
N GLU A 20 -5.93 -10.13 -15.10
CA GLU A 20 -6.97 -9.41 -14.38
C GLU A 20 -6.36 -8.55 -13.26
N TRP A 21 -6.60 -7.24 -13.33
CA TRP A 21 -6.10 -6.27 -12.35
C TRP A 21 -7.13 -5.89 -11.29
N HIS A 22 -8.37 -6.36 -11.40
CA HIS A 22 -9.43 -6.13 -10.41
C HIS A 22 -8.97 -6.55 -9.00
N PRO A 23 -9.18 -5.73 -7.96
CA PRO A 23 -8.70 -6.04 -6.60
C PRO A 23 -9.37 -7.24 -5.95
N LYS A 24 -10.51 -7.69 -6.46
CA LYS A 24 -11.23 -8.87 -5.98
C LYS A 24 -11.86 -9.61 -7.17
N PRO A 25 -11.07 -10.34 -7.98
CA PRO A 25 -11.52 -10.84 -9.27
C PRO A 25 -12.58 -11.95 -9.16
N LEU A 26 -12.58 -12.68 -8.04
CA LEU A 26 -13.56 -13.74 -7.76
C LEU A 26 -14.77 -13.24 -6.93
N GLY A 27 -14.89 -11.93 -6.70
CA GLY A 27 -15.99 -11.36 -5.92
C GLY A 27 -15.99 -11.82 -4.46
N ALA A 28 -17.18 -11.94 -3.86
CA ALA A 28 -17.37 -12.31 -2.44
C ALA A 28 -17.18 -13.81 -2.18
N THR A 29 -16.00 -14.34 -2.53
CA THR A 29 -15.56 -15.71 -2.21
C THR A 29 -14.46 -15.70 -1.14
N ASP A 30 -14.19 -16.88 -0.57
CA ASP A 30 -13.11 -17.13 0.41
C ASP A 30 -11.71 -17.20 -0.24
N TRP A 31 -11.43 -16.28 -1.16
CA TRP A 31 -10.15 -16.17 -1.86
C TRP A 31 -9.57 -14.77 -1.67
N ASN A 32 -8.25 -14.67 -1.57
CA ASN A 32 -7.57 -13.38 -1.41
C ASN A 32 -7.92 -12.40 -2.55
N GLY A 33 -7.91 -11.12 -2.21
CA GLY A 33 -7.86 -10.06 -3.22
C GLY A 33 -6.44 -9.78 -3.70
N SER A 34 -6.32 -8.87 -4.65
CA SER A 34 -5.06 -8.43 -5.24
C SER A 34 -4.75 -6.97 -4.86
N GLY A 35 -3.57 -6.74 -4.29
CA GLY A 35 -3.12 -5.42 -3.85
C GLY A 35 -1.85 -4.98 -4.57
N MET A 36 -1.54 -3.68 -4.47
CA MET A 36 -0.27 -3.11 -4.94
C MET A 36 0.39 -2.38 -3.78
N HIS A 37 0.91 -3.13 -2.80
CA HIS A 37 1.56 -2.53 -1.63
C HIS A 37 2.69 -1.58 -2.04
N VAL A 38 2.78 -0.45 -1.34
CA VAL A 38 3.79 0.58 -1.62
C VAL A 38 4.76 0.63 -0.46
N ASN A 39 5.99 0.27 -0.75
CA ASN A 39 7.11 0.45 0.14
C ASN A 39 7.70 1.84 -0.09
N PHE A 40 7.83 2.65 0.97
CA PHE A 40 8.30 4.03 0.84
C PHE A 40 9.27 4.42 1.96
N SER A 41 10.24 5.26 1.60
CA SER A 41 11.17 5.90 2.50
C SER A 41 11.79 7.14 1.85
N ASP A 42 12.29 8.07 2.64
CA ASP A 42 13.16 9.14 2.19
C ASP A 42 14.44 9.23 3.03
N GLY A 43 15.29 10.23 2.76
CA GLY A 43 16.54 10.42 3.50
C GLY A 43 16.33 10.55 5.00
N LYS A 44 15.30 11.28 5.46
CA LYS A 44 15.04 11.45 6.89
C LYS A 44 14.70 10.10 7.54
N MET A 45 13.90 9.27 6.87
CA MET A 45 13.53 7.94 7.35
C MET A 45 14.71 6.95 7.39
N ARG A 46 15.66 7.05 6.46
CA ARG A 46 16.80 6.11 6.36
C ARG A 46 18.02 6.56 7.16
N ASP A 47 18.28 7.86 7.22
CA ASP A 47 19.51 8.41 7.78
C ASP A 47 19.31 8.77 9.27
N VAL A 48 18.22 9.47 9.58
CA VAL A 48 17.85 9.87 10.95
C VAL A 48 17.02 8.78 11.62
N GLY A 49 15.91 8.40 11.02
CA GLY A 49 14.97 7.41 11.55
C GLY A 49 14.33 7.82 12.88
N GLY A 50 13.98 6.82 13.68
CA GLY A 50 13.40 6.96 15.00
C GLY A 50 11.92 6.58 15.05
N GLU A 51 11.52 5.90 16.13
CA GLU A 51 10.14 5.45 16.36
C GLU A 51 9.16 6.61 16.23
N LYS A 52 9.48 7.73 16.88
CA LYS A 52 8.66 8.95 16.83
C LYS A 52 8.44 9.42 15.39
N LEU A 53 9.49 9.48 14.57
CA LEU A 53 9.37 9.92 13.17
C LEU A 53 8.49 8.96 12.36
N MET A 54 8.69 7.66 12.51
CA MET A 54 7.89 6.65 11.79
C MET A 54 6.41 6.72 12.21
N SER A 55 6.14 6.88 13.51
CA SER A 55 4.79 7.04 14.05
C SER A 55 4.13 8.34 13.59
N GLU A 56 4.84 9.48 13.57
CA GLU A 56 4.34 10.76 13.05
C GLU A 56 3.92 10.64 11.57
N ILE A 57 4.71 9.92 10.76
CA ILE A 57 4.37 9.65 9.36
C ILE A 57 3.11 8.77 9.26
N CYS A 58 3.02 7.69 10.05
CA CYS A 58 1.82 6.84 10.09
C CYS A 58 0.57 7.62 10.52
N GLU A 59 0.67 8.49 11.52
CA GLU A 59 -0.43 9.36 11.96
C GLU A 59 -0.86 10.34 10.87
N ALA A 60 0.09 10.93 10.13
CA ALA A 60 -0.23 11.80 8.99
C ALA A 60 -1.05 11.06 7.92
N PHE A 61 -0.74 9.78 7.66
CA PHE A 61 -1.53 8.94 6.75
C PHE A 61 -2.94 8.67 7.29
N GLY A 62 -3.08 8.46 8.60
CA GLY A 62 -4.38 8.30 9.27
C GLY A 62 -5.24 9.57 9.23
N LYS A 63 -4.61 10.75 9.24
CA LYS A 63 -5.31 12.05 9.11
C LYS A 63 -5.73 12.36 7.65
N ASN A 64 -5.21 11.63 6.67
CA ASN A 64 -5.42 11.90 5.24
C ASN A 64 -6.11 10.76 4.49
N ILE A 65 -6.83 9.86 5.16
CA ILE A 65 -7.41 8.63 4.56
C ILE A 65 -8.16 8.91 3.24
N LYS A 66 -9.07 9.88 3.22
CA LYS A 66 -9.85 10.20 2.01
C LYS A 66 -8.96 10.54 0.82
N LYS A 67 -7.96 11.40 1.02
CA LYS A 67 -6.99 11.81 -0.01
C LYS A 67 -6.26 10.62 -0.63
N HIS A 68 -5.95 9.61 0.18
CA HIS A 68 -5.33 8.37 -0.30
C HIS A 68 -6.35 7.46 -0.99
N MET A 69 -7.51 7.20 -0.38
CA MET A 69 -8.52 6.29 -0.95
C MET A 69 -9.07 6.79 -2.29
N ASP A 70 -9.20 8.09 -2.48
CA ASP A 70 -9.61 8.72 -3.75
C ASP A 70 -8.70 8.33 -4.94
N VAL A 71 -7.45 7.90 -4.68
CA VAL A 71 -6.48 7.53 -5.73
C VAL A 71 -5.95 6.10 -5.64
N TYR A 72 -6.36 5.32 -4.63
CA TYR A 72 -5.84 3.98 -4.36
C TYR A 72 -6.48 2.87 -5.21
N GLY A 73 -7.15 3.25 -6.30
CA GLY A 73 -7.73 2.33 -7.28
C GLY A 73 -9.23 2.05 -7.03
N ALA A 74 -9.93 1.73 -8.10
CA ALA A 74 -11.36 1.47 -8.07
C ALA A 74 -11.70 0.12 -7.44
N HIS A 75 -12.89 0.00 -6.86
CA HIS A 75 -13.46 -1.22 -6.29
C HIS A 75 -12.70 -1.78 -5.07
N ASN A 76 -11.92 -0.93 -4.41
CA ASN A 76 -11.05 -1.34 -3.31
C ASN A 76 -11.86 -1.75 -2.07
N GLU A 77 -13.10 -1.27 -1.93
CA GLU A 77 -14.06 -1.68 -0.89
C GLU A 77 -14.37 -3.18 -0.92
N GLN A 78 -14.24 -3.83 -2.08
CA GLN A 78 -14.46 -5.28 -2.22
C GLN A 78 -13.26 -6.09 -1.72
N ARG A 79 -12.09 -5.45 -1.56
CA ARG A 79 -10.85 -6.08 -1.10
C ARG A 79 -10.53 -5.73 0.35
N LEU A 80 -10.65 -4.47 0.74
CA LEU A 80 -10.32 -3.96 2.07
C LEU A 80 -11.49 -4.18 3.03
N THR A 81 -11.68 -5.43 3.46
CA THR A 81 -12.80 -5.83 4.31
C THR A 81 -12.40 -6.17 5.75
N GLY A 82 -11.09 -6.17 6.05
CA GLY A 82 -10.56 -6.69 7.32
C GLY A 82 -10.28 -8.20 7.30
N LEU A 83 -10.71 -8.90 6.25
CA LEU A 83 -10.41 -10.32 6.02
C LEU A 83 -9.18 -10.48 5.12
N HIS A 84 -8.60 -11.69 5.11
CA HIS A 84 -7.52 -12.08 4.18
C HIS A 84 -6.30 -11.13 4.18
N GLU A 85 -5.74 -10.82 5.35
CA GLU A 85 -4.55 -9.98 5.48
C GLU A 85 -4.73 -8.55 4.93
N THR A 86 -5.92 -7.98 5.11
CA THR A 86 -6.23 -6.58 4.80
C THR A 86 -6.84 -5.88 6.00
N GLN A 87 -6.82 -4.54 5.99
CA GLN A 87 -7.61 -3.73 6.91
C GLN A 87 -8.97 -3.39 6.26
N SER A 88 -9.99 -3.13 7.07
CA SER A 88 -11.25 -2.54 6.61
C SER A 88 -11.01 -1.18 5.94
N ILE A 89 -11.72 -0.89 4.86
CA ILE A 89 -11.66 0.42 4.16
C ILE A 89 -12.09 1.60 5.04
N HIS A 90 -12.86 1.32 6.10
CA HIS A 90 -13.40 2.32 7.02
C HIS A 90 -12.52 2.56 8.24
N GLU A 91 -11.46 1.78 8.41
CA GLU A 91 -10.56 1.86 9.55
C GLU A 91 -9.13 2.17 9.10
N PHE A 92 -8.35 2.76 10.00
CA PHE A 92 -6.93 2.97 9.77
C PHE A 92 -6.14 2.50 10.98
N SER A 93 -5.10 1.73 10.72
CA SER A 93 -4.22 1.14 11.73
C SER A 93 -2.81 0.98 11.17
N TYR A 94 -1.82 1.02 12.05
CA TYR A 94 -0.46 0.70 11.70
C TYR A 94 0.18 -0.14 12.80
N GLY A 95 1.10 -1.03 12.44
CA GLY A 95 1.66 -1.97 13.39
C GLY A 95 2.97 -2.60 12.94
N VAL A 96 3.74 -3.04 13.93
CA VAL A 96 4.99 -3.77 13.74
C VAL A 96 4.69 -5.16 13.21
N SER A 97 5.19 -5.47 12.02
CA SER A 97 4.99 -6.76 11.34
C SER A 97 3.52 -7.17 11.12
N ASP A 98 2.57 -6.28 11.43
CA ASP A 98 1.13 -6.56 11.33
C ASP A 98 0.70 -6.56 9.86
N ARG A 99 0.16 -7.71 9.43
CA ARG A 99 -0.34 -7.87 8.07
C ARG A 99 -1.80 -7.45 7.89
N GLY A 100 -2.57 -7.34 8.97
CA GLY A 100 -3.93 -6.81 8.95
C GLY A 100 -3.99 -5.28 9.06
N ALA A 101 -2.85 -4.61 9.30
CA ALA A 101 -2.78 -3.17 9.38
C ALA A 101 -2.89 -2.47 8.01
N SER A 102 -3.33 -1.21 8.00
CA SER A 102 -3.26 -0.35 6.82
C SER A 102 -1.82 -0.05 6.41
N ILE A 103 -0.97 0.29 7.39
CA ILE A 103 0.47 0.46 7.20
C ILE A 103 1.22 -0.56 8.04
N ARG A 104 2.09 -1.35 7.42
CA ARG A 104 2.99 -2.25 8.13
C ARG A 104 4.34 -1.57 8.34
N ILE A 105 4.84 -1.64 9.58
CA ILE A 105 6.23 -1.32 9.91
C ILE A 105 7.02 -2.64 9.81
N PRO A 106 7.91 -2.80 8.82
CA PRO A 106 8.69 -4.03 8.66
C PRO A 106 9.62 -4.26 9.85
N ILE A 107 9.86 -5.53 10.22
CA ILE A 107 10.77 -5.88 11.32
C ILE A 107 12.18 -5.31 11.11
N GLY A 108 12.70 -5.34 9.88
CA GLY A 108 14.01 -4.77 9.55
C GLY A 108 14.11 -3.27 9.86
N THR A 109 13.01 -2.52 9.74
CA THR A 109 13.03 -1.10 10.13
C THR A 109 13.33 -0.93 11.62
N ILE A 110 12.85 -1.85 12.47
CA ILE A 110 13.05 -1.81 13.91
C ILE A 110 14.43 -2.36 14.29
N GLU A 111 14.82 -3.47 13.67
CA GLU A 111 16.15 -4.07 13.86
C GLU A 111 17.27 -3.09 13.48
N ASP A 112 17.03 -2.23 12.48
CA ASP A 112 17.95 -1.17 12.06
C ASP A 112 17.81 0.13 12.90
N GLY A 113 17.23 0.04 14.10
CA GLY A 113 17.10 1.17 15.01
C GLY A 113 16.06 2.21 14.55
N TRP A 114 14.91 1.73 14.07
CA TRP A 114 13.83 2.55 13.50
C TRP A 114 14.24 3.34 12.25
N LYS A 115 15.08 2.74 11.40
CA LYS A 115 15.54 3.30 10.12
C LYS A 115 15.12 2.41 8.98
N GLY A 116 14.70 3.01 7.86
CA GLY A 116 14.35 2.25 6.67
C GLY A 116 13.05 2.72 6.07
N ARG A 117 12.08 1.80 5.95
CA ARG A 117 10.84 2.02 5.18
C ARG A 117 9.57 1.68 5.94
N LEU A 118 8.46 2.19 5.43
CA LEU A 118 7.11 1.78 5.77
C LEU A 118 6.47 1.10 4.54
N GLU A 119 5.43 0.31 4.76
CA GLU A 119 4.65 -0.32 3.70
C GLU A 119 3.17 0.05 3.82
N ASP A 120 2.64 0.83 2.88
CA ASP A 120 1.20 1.07 2.75
C ASP A 120 0.56 -0.07 1.96
N ARG A 121 -0.34 -0.81 2.61
CA ARG A 121 -0.97 -2.02 2.08
C ARG A 121 -2.34 -1.76 1.43
N ARG A 122 -2.81 -0.52 1.51
CA ARG A 122 -4.14 -0.13 1.04
C ARG A 122 -4.27 0.09 -0.47
N PRO A 123 -3.22 0.33 -1.29
CA PRO A 123 -3.44 0.49 -2.73
C PRO A 123 -3.90 -0.81 -3.39
N SER A 124 -4.89 -0.69 -4.28
CA SER A 124 -5.43 -1.76 -5.11
C SER A 124 -4.48 -2.14 -6.24
N SER A 125 -4.56 -3.39 -6.71
CA SER A 125 -3.82 -3.91 -7.86
C SER A 125 -4.04 -3.11 -9.16
N ASN A 126 -5.23 -2.52 -9.34
CA ASN A 126 -5.56 -1.65 -10.49
C ASN A 126 -5.18 -0.17 -10.27
N GLY A 127 -4.54 0.18 -9.16
CA GLY A 127 -4.18 1.56 -8.84
C GLY A 127 -3.20 2.17 -9.84
N ASP A 128 -3.26 3.49 -10.01
CA ASP A 128 -2.29 4.25 -10.82
C ASP A 128 -1.04 4.56 -9.99
N PRO A 129 0.12 3.96 -10.29
CA PRO A 129 1.34 4.15 -9.52
C PRO A 129 1.80 5.61 -9.47
N TYR A 130 1.47 6.46 -10.46
CA TYR A 130 1.84 7.87 -10.42
C TYR A 130 1.04 8.64 -9.36
N LYS A 131 -0.28 8.47 -9.34
CA LYS A 131 -1.16 9.13 -8.35
C LYS A 131 -0.87 8.64 -6.94
N ILE A 132 -0.67 7.33 -6.80
CA ILE A 132 -0.33 6.70 -5.52
C ILE A 132 1.03 7.21 -5.01
N GLY A 133 2.05 7.24 -5.87
CA GLY A 133 3.37 7.78 -5.50
C GLY A 133 3.28 9.25 -5.08
N ALA A 134 2.53 10.07 -5.81
CA ALA A 134 2.36 11.49 -5.51
C ALA A 134 1.70 11.73 -4.15
N VAL A 135 0.62 11.00 -3.81
CA VAL A 135 -0.05 11.17 -2.51
C VAL A 135 0.81 10.66 -1.35
N VAL A 136 1.52 9.54 -1.53
CA VAL A 136 2.46 9.00 -0.53
C VAL A 136 3.54 10.03 -0.22
N ILE A 137 4.20 10.58 -1.24
CA ILE A 137 5.23 11.61 -1.07
C ILE A 137 4.65 12.85 -0.37
N SER A 138 3.52 13.36 -0.85
CA SER A 138 2.88 14.56 -0.29
C SER A 138 2.54 14.40 1.19
N THR A 139 1.97 13.25 1.59
CA THR A 139 1.59 13.03 2.99
C THR A 139 2.81 12.75 3.86
N THR A 140 3.80 11.97 3.40
CA THR A 140 5.06 11.76 4.14
C THR A 140 5.76 13.09 4.43
N LYS A 141 5.81 14.00 3.46
CA LYS A 141 6.43 15.33 3.63
C LYS A 141 5.63 16.28 4.52
N SER A 142 4.34 16.04 4.74
CA SER A 142 3.53 16.85 5.68
C SER A 142 3.68 16.45 7.14
N ALA A 143 4.31 15.31 7.42
CA ALA A 143 4.48 14.79 8.77
C ALA A 143 5.53 15.55 9.59
N TYR A 144 6.37 16.37 8.94
CA TYR A 144 7.46 17.10 9.57
C TYR A 144 7.89 18.34 8.79
#